data_AF-A0A2V9DR36-F1
#
_entry.id   AF-A0A2V9DR36-F1
#
_cell.length_a   1.000
_cell.length_b   1.000
_cell.length_c   1.000
_cell.angle_alpha   90.00
_cell.angle_beta   90.00
_cell.angle_gamma   90.00
#
_symmetry.space_group_name_H-M   'P 1'
#
loop_
_entity.id
_entity.type
_entity.pdbx_description
1 polymer ?
#
loop_
_entity_poly.entity_id
_entity_poly.type
_entity_poly.pdbx_seq_one_letter_code
_entity_poly.pdbx_strand_id
1 'polypeptide(L)' 'MAAGSLIFNSMSPTKTVCSMCDKPEQECRCDRYCCICAGFDRVKLGADGLYYCPDCMEACDVKLANRSDA' A
#
# COMPACT_ATOMS: atom_id res chain seq x y z
N MET A 1 2.29 -12.67 -39.36
CA MET A 1 2.93 -12.45 -38.05
C MET A 1 1.84 -12.06 -37.04
N ALA A 2 1.44 -12.95 -36.13
CA ALA A 2 0.53 -12.60 -35.03
C ALA A 2 1.32 -12.73 -33.73
N ALA A 3 1.65 -11.58 -33.12
CA ALA A 3 2.30 -11.52 -31.83
C ALA A 3 1.31 -12.02 -30.77
N GLY A 4 1.69 -13.11 -30.08
CA GLY A 4 0.99 -13.56 -28.90
C GLY A 4 1.12 -12.52 -27.80
N SER A 5 0.01 -11.93 -27.38
CA SER A 5 -0.06 -11.20 -26.12
C SER A 5 -0.51 -12.18 -25.06
N LEU A 6 0.48 -12.67 -24.31
CA LEU A 6 0.31 -13.42 -23.08
C LEU A 6 -0.58 -12.62 -22.13
N ILE A 7 -1.79 -13.12 -21.89
CA ILE A 7 -2.60 -12.77 -20.72
C ILE A 7 -1.84 -13.24 -19.48
N PHE A 8 -1.00 -12.36 -18.94
CA PHE A 8 -0.27 -12.62 -17.71
C PHE A 8 -1.27 -12.60 -16.54
N ASN A 9 -1.79 -13.78 -16.24
CA ASN A 9 -2.48 -14.09 -14.99
C ASN A 9 -1.48 -13.95 -13.82
N SER A 10 -1.42 -12.78 -13.20
CA SER A 10 -0.85 -12.61 -11.86
C SER A 10 -1.98 -12.32 -10.87
N MET A 11 -2.66 -13.38 -10.47
CA MET A 11 -3.37 -13.41 -9.20
C MET A 11 -2.34 -13.69 -8.10
N SER A 12 -1.52 -12.69 -7.80
CA SER A 12 -0.74 -12.61 -6.57
C SER A 12 -1.62 -11.89 -5.51
N PRO A 13 -1.46 -12.20 -4.21
CA PRO A 13 -2.27 -11.57 -3.17
C PRO A 13 -2.20 -10.06 -3.37
N THR A 14 -3.36 -9.40 -3.37
CA THR A 14 -3.58 -7.97 -3.65
C THR A 14 -2.60 -7.11 -2.86
N LYS A 15 -1.39 -6.94 -3.38
CA LYS A 15 -0.30 -6.26 -2.70
C LYS A 15 -0.59 -4.79 -2.93
N THR A 16 -1.18 -4.12 -1.95
CA THR A 16 -1.51 -2.71 -2.10
C THR A 16 -0.24 -1.94 -2.43
N VAL A 17 -0.39 -1.01 -3.36
CA VAL A 17 0.68 -0.15 -3.87
C VAL A 17 0.47 1.28 -3.40
N CYS A 18 1.53 2.07 -3.41
CA CYS A 18 1.44 3.49 -3.09
C CYS A 18 0.66 4.23 -4.19
N SER A 19 -0.35 5.02 -3.80
CA SER A 19 -1.17 5.80 -4.74
C SER A 19 -0.39 6.87 -5.53
N MET A 20 0.85 7.20 -5.14
CA MET A 20 1.66 8.23 -5.80
C MET A 20 2.59 7.67 -6.88
N CYS A 21 3.07 6.44 -6.72
CA CYS A 21 4.06 5.85 -7.61
C CYS A 21 3.70 4.45 -8.12
N ASP A 22 2.53 3.93 -7.73
CA ASP A 22 2.02 2.59 -8.07
C ASP A 22 3.01 1.45 -7.74
N LYS A 23 3.96 1.72 -6.83
CA LYS A 23 4.95 0.75 -6.38
C LYS A 23 4.58 0.17 -5.03
N PRO A 24 4.95 -1.10 -4.75
CA PRO A 24 4.77 -1.69 -3.43
C PRO A 24 5.64 -0.96 -2.39
N GLU A 25 5.26 -1.03 -1.11
CA GLU A 25 5.98 -0.37 0.00
C GLU A 25 7.50 -0.65 0.02
N GLN A 26 7.91 -1.85 -0.44
CA GLN A 26 9.32 -2.25 -0.52
C GLN A 26 10.12 -1.52 -1.61
N GLU A 27 9.46 -1.15 -2.71
CA GLU A 27 10.10 -0.45 -3.84
C GLU A 27 9.75 1.06 -3.86
N CYS A 28 8.77 1.47 -3.06
CA CYS A 28 8.34 2.85 -2.92
C CYS A 28 9.44 3.70 -2.26
N ARG A 29 9.89 4.73 -3.00
CA ARG A 29 10.82 5.77 -2.54
C ARG A 29 10.13 7.11 -2.26
N CYS A 30 8.80 7.14 -2.30
CA CYS A 30 8.05 8.33 -1.92
C CYS A 30 8.23 8.62 -0.43
N ASP A 31 8.04 9.89 -0.08
CA ASP A 31 8.02 10.33 1.31
C ASP A 31 6.81 9.70 2.01
N ARG A 32 7.05 8.77 2.93
CA ARG A 32 5.99 8.04 3.62
C ARG A 32 5.61 8.83 4.86
N TYR A 33 4.44 9.43 4.86
CA TYR A 33 3.91 10.17 6.00
C TYR A 33 2.45 9.80 6.22
N CYS A 34 1.99 9.97 7.46
CA CYS A 34 0.61 9.75 7.79
C CYS A 34 -0.25 10.84 7.13
N CYS A 35 -1.24 10.47 6.32
CA CYS A 35 -2.16 11.46 5.75
C CYS A 35 -3.03 12.20 6.80
N ILE A 36 -3.06 11.71 8.05
CA ILE A 36 -3.87 12.29 9.13
C ILE A 36 -3.04 13.31 9.93
N CYS A 37 -1.91 12.88 10.50
CA CYS A 37 -1.10 13.74 11.36
C CYS A 37 0.18 14.28 10.69
N ALA A 38 0.41 13.94 9.41
CA ALA A 38 1.66 14.24 8.69
C ALA A 38 2.94 13.74 9.37
N GLY A 39 2.82 12.76 10.29
CA GLY A 39 3.94 12.14 10.98
C GLY A 39 4.67 11.12 10.11
N PHE A 40 5.98 10.98 10.32
CA PHE A 40 6.85 10.03 9.62
C PHE A 40 7.13 8.76 10.42
N ASP A 41 6.67 8.71 11.67
CA ASP A 41 6.97 7.60 12.57
C ASP A 41 6.12 6.37 12.24
N ARG A 42 6.81 5.27 11.87
CA ARG A 42 6.24 3.93 11.70
C ARG A 42 5.00 3.87 10.81
N VAL A 43 4.95 4.72 9.78
CA VAL A 43 3.83 4.73 8.84
C VAL A 43 3.79 3.45 8.01
N LYS A 44 2.59 2.93 7.79
CA LYS A 44 2.33 1.70 7.05
C LYS A 44 1.30 1.97 5.95
N LEU A 45 1.38 1.19 4.88
CA LEU A 45 0.46 1.31 3.76
C LEU A 45 -0.96 0.79 4.10
N GLY A 46 -1.94 1.69 4.02
CA GLY A 46 -3.37 1.43 4.10
C GLY A 46 -3.87 0.60 2.93
N ALA A 47 -5.01 -0.06 3.09
CA ALA A 47 -5.65 -0.85 2.03
C ALA A 47 -6.08 0.02 0.83
N ASP A 48 -6.24 1.31 1.06
CA ASP A 48 -6.54 2.37 0.10
C ASP A 48 -5.30 2.90 -0.66
N GLY A 49 -4.09 2.51 -0.28
CA GLY A 49 -2.84 2.93 -0.93
C GLY A 49 -2.23 4.23 -0.38
N LEU A 50 -2.77 4.79 0.70
CA LEU A 50 -2.17 5.88 1.48
C LEU A 50 -1.41 5.35 2.70
N TYR A 51 -0.65 6.22 3.37
CA TYR A 51 0.17 5.85 4.52
C TYR A 51 -0.43 6.38 5.83
N TYR A 52 -0.40 5.54 6.88
CA TYR A 52 -0.95 5.85 8.19
C TYR A 52 -0.01 5.40 9.30
N CYS A 53 0.12 6.20 10.37
CA CYS A 53 0.87 5.81 11.56
C CYS A 53 0.00 4.94 12.49
N PRO A 54 0.60 4.05 13.31
CA PRO A 54 -0.15 3.14 14.19
C PRO A 54 -1.10 3.89 15.13
N ASP A 55 -0.68 5.05 15.63
CA ASP A 55 -1.45 5.89 16.52
C ASP A 55 -2.79 6.34 15.88
N CYS A 56 -2.72 6.90 14.67
CA CYS A 56 -3.94 7.29 13.94
C CYS A 56 -4.72 6.08 13.42
N MET A 57 -4.07 4.94 13.17
CA MET A 57 -4.78 3.73 12.76
C MET A 57 -5.64 3.16 13.89
N GLU A 58 -5.13 3.14 15.12
CA GLU A 58 -5.90 2.71 16.28
C GLU A 58 -6.98 3.75 16.64
N ALA A 59 -6.66 5.03 16.53
CA ALA A 59 -7.61 6.10 16.82
C ALA A 59 -8.75 6.21 15.79
N CYS A 60 -8.48 5.94 14.51
CA CYS A 60 -9.43 6.09 13.40
C CYS A 60 -9.89 4.75 12.78
N ASP A 61 -9.50 3.61 13.35
CA ASP A 61 -9.78 2.24 12.85
C ASP A 61 -9.45 2.05 11.35
N VAL A 62 -8.27 2.51 10.92
CA VAL A 62 -7.87 2.44 9.50
C VAL A 62 -7.36 1.05 9.15
N LYS A 63 -7.82 0.49 8.02
CA LYS A 63 -7.43 -0.84 7.55
C LYS A 63 -6.11 -0.81 6.77
N LEU A 64 -5.16 -1.64 7.19
CA LEU A 64 -3.88 -1.82 6.50
C LEU A 64 -3.94 -2.82 5.35
N ALA A 65 -3.18 -2.54 4.31
CA ALA A 65 -2.97 -3.41 3.16
C ALA A 65 -2.48 -4.82 3.53
N ASN A 66 -1.60 -4.90 4.53
CA ASN A 66 -0.90 -6.12 4.90
C ASN A 66 -1.47 -6.78 6.17
N ARG A 67 -2.70 -6.47 6.58
CA ARG A 67 -3.35 -7.23 7.65
C ARG A 67 -3.96 -8.50 7.05
N SER A 68 -3.09 -9.41 6.62
CA SER A 68 -3.43 -10.82 6.44
C SER A 68 -3.62 -11.43 7.82
N ASP A 69 -4.76 -11.11 8.45
CA ASP A 69 -5.27 -11.85 9.60
C ASP A 69 -5.67 -13.24 9.06
N ALA A 70 -4.86 -14.24 9.40
CA ALA A 70 -5.11 -15.66 9.16
C ALA A 70 -5.71 -16.28 10.42
#